data_AF-A0A2W7ME16-F1
#
_entry.id   AF-A0A2W7ME16-F1
#
_cell.length_a   1.000
_cell.length_b   1.000
_cell.length_c   1.000
_cell.angle_alpha   90.00
_cell.angle_beta   90.00
_cell.angle_gamma   90.00
#
_symmetry.space_group_name_H-M   'P 1'
#
loop_
_entity.id
_entity.type
_entity.pdbx_description
1 polymer ?
#
loop_
_entity_poly.entity_id
_entity_poly.type
_entity_poly.pdbx_seq_one_letter_code
_entity_poly.pdbx_strand_id
1 'polypeptide(L)'
;MSAGWLRACALVMLGLFSVSALAKDKTAIVIGGGLSGLTAAYELQNKGWQVTLLEAKPSLGGRSGMATSEWIGNDKTQPVLNKYVSTFKLSTTPAPEFVRTPGYLIDGEYFTAADLATKQPATSDALKRYEKTLDDLARSIEDPQNPAANSTLFALDQINVSNWLDRLNLPTTARQLVNQQIRTRYDEPSRLSLLYFAQQNRVYLGVADRDLRASRLPGGSPVLAQAFVKQLKTIKTSSPVSAITQDKDGVTVKVGSVGYQADYVVVAVPLRALNKIQMTPSLDAQHMGAIKGTNYGWRDQIMLKFKTPVWESKARMTGEIYSNAGLGMLWVEPALKGGANVVINLSGDNARVMQVFGDKQMVDQVLIRLHAFYPQARGSFTGYEIRRYSTDPSMGGAYLAFGPGQISKYWRLWERPVQRVAFAGEHTDTLYPGTLEGALRTGQRAASQVEDLAAGKSFEPAKVVPAATVAAAGAVAAKKGNFFTNLFGGSDDKPAPVKAPEPVAPVAPAPAPTPAPAPAPAPVEAPKAVAPVKAEPAKKAPAKAAAKKPAAKAEAKKAPVKKAEPAKKVAAKPAATPVADTKAQ
;
A
#
# COMPACT_ATOMS: atom_id res chain seq x y z
N MET A 1 -49.00 -56.41 22.16
CA MET A 1 -47.93 -55.94 21.25
C MET A 1 -48.01 -54.44 20.89
N SER A 2 -48.98 -53.65 21.35
CA SER A 2 -49.15 -52.24 20.91
C SER A 2 -48.53 -51.17 21.83
N ALA A 3 -48.25 -51.46 23.10
CA ALA A 3 -47.72 -50.45 24.05
C ALA A 3 -46.19 -50.23 23.96
N GLY A 4 -45.43 -51.23 23.50
CA GLY A 4 -43.98 -51.15 23.36
C GLY A 4 -43.53 -50.30 22.16
N TRP A 5 -44.27 -50.35 21.07
CA TRP A 5 -43.99 -49.58 19.85
C TRP A 5 -44.25 -48.08 20.02
N LEU A 6 -45.31 -47.70 20.74
CA LEU A 6 -45.61 -46.30 21.04
C LEU A 6 -44.56 -45.65 21.96
N ARG A 7 -43.99 -46.41 22.91
CA ARG A 7 -42.88 -45.93 23.76
C ARG A 7 -41.56 -45.81 22.99
N ALA A 8 -41.27 -46.72 22.06
CA ALA A 8 -40.10 -46.64 21.19
C ALA A 8 -40.17 -45.45 20.21
N CYS A 9 -41.33 -45.18 19.60
CA CYS A 9 -41.52 -44.02 18.74
C CYS A 9 -41.46 -42.69 19.51
N ALA A 10 -41.96 -42.64 20.75
CA ALA A 10 -41.85 -41.44 21.60
C ALA A 10 -40.40 -41.16 22.02
N LEU A 11 -39.59 -42.18 22.31
CA LEU A 11 -38.17 -42.03 22.63
C LEU A 11 -37.30 -41.67 21.40
N VAL A 12 -37.65 -42.17 20.21
CA VAL A 12 -37.00 -41.78 18.95
C VAL A 12 -37.38 -40.34 18.56
N MET A 13 -38.63 -39.92 18.78
CA MET A 13 -39.04 -38.52 18.57
C MET A 13 -38.40 -37.58 19.60
N LEU A 14 -38.36 -37.92 20.89
CA LEU A 14 -37.65 -37.11 21.90
C LEU A 14 -36.13 -37.10 21.68
N GLY A 15 -35.55 -38.16 21.11
CA GLY A 15 -34.14 -38.20 20.69
C GLY A 15 -33.83 -37.39 19.43
N LEU A 16 -34.77 -37.32 18.48
CA LEU A 16 -34.63 -36.50 17.26
C LEU A 16 -34.93 -35.02 17.48
N PHE A 17 -35.74 -34.66 18.47
CA PHE A 17 -35.97 -33.26 18.87
C PHE A 17 -34.93 -32.71 19.86
N SER A 18 -34.12 -33.55 20.52
CA SER A 18 -33.14 -33.10 21.53
C SER A 18 -31.70 -32.93 21.01
N VAL A 19 -31.39 -33.32 19.78
CA VAL A 19 -30.04 -33.07 19.18
C VAL A 19 -30.03 -31.83 18.29
N SER A 20 -31.20 -31.28 17.97
CA SER A 20 -31.33 -29.88 17.53
C SER A 20 -31.42 -28.97 18.76
N ALA A 21 -30.44 -29.03 19.66
CA ALA A 21 -30.06 -27.78 20.33
C ALA A 21 -29.74 -26.83 19.17
N LEU A 22 -30.62 -25.85 18.90
CA LEU A 22 -30.45 -24.91 17.80
C LEU A 22 -28.99 -24.46 17.81
N ALA A 23 -28.19 -24.95 16.86
CA ALA A 23 -26.82 -24.52 16.76
C ALA A 23 -26.90 -23.02 16.53
N LYS A 24 -26.54 -22.24 17.56
CA LYS A 24 -26.57 -20.78 17.49
C LYS A 24 -25.80 -20.39 16.23
N ASP A 25 -26.46 -19.63 15.35
CA ASP A 25 -25.81 -19.16 14.14
C ASP A 25 -24.51 -18.44 14.51
N LYS A 26 -23.39 -18.91 13.95
CA LYS A 26 -22.09 -18.30 14.18
C LYS A 26 -22.07 -16.91 13.54
N THR A 27 -21.85 -15.87 14.35
CA THR A 27 -21.91 -14.47 13.90
C THR A 27 -20.57 -13.76 14.02
N ALA A 28 -20.20 -13.00 13.01
CA ALA A 28 -18.98 -12.20 13.02
C ALA A 28 -19.21 -10.80 12.44
N ILE A 29 -18.55 -9.80 13.03
CA ILE A 29 -18.44 -8.46 12.46
C ILE A 29 -17.05 -8.29 11.85
N VAL A 30 -16.96 -7.68 10.66
CA VAL A 30 -15.68 -7.31 10.05
C VAL A 30 -15.61 -5.79 9.93
N ILE A 31 -14.58 -5.18 10.51
CA ILE A 31 -14.39 -3.73 10.51
C ILE A 31 -13.32 -3.38 9.46
N GLY A 32 -13.71 -2.60 8.45
CA GLY A 32 -12.86 -2.16 7.36
C GLY A 32 -13.11 -2.93 6.06
N GLY A 33 -13.57 -2.23 5.03
CA GLY A 33 -13.86 -2.73 3.69
C GLY A 33 -12.68 -2.65 2.71
N GLY A 34 -11.44 -2.72 3.22
CA GLY A 34 -10.25 -2.98 2.41
C GLY A 34 -10.14 -4.45 2.01
N LEU A 35 -9.16 -4.82 1.17
CA LEU A 35 -9.01 -6.21 0.71
C LEU A 35 -8.92 -7.22 1.85
N SER A 36 -8.19 -6.92 2.94
CA SER A 36 -8.12 -7.82 4.09
C SER A 36 -9.48 -8.10 4.74
N GLY A 37 -10.30 -7.07 4.95
CA GLY A 37 -11.62 -7.25 5.53
C GLY A 37 -12.61 -7.89 4.56
N LEU A 38 -12.56 -7.52 3.28
CA LEU A 38 -13.35 -8.16 2.23
C LEU A 38 -13.04 -9.66 2.14
N THR A 39 -11.75 -10.04 2.21
CA THR A 39 -11.32 -11.44 2.23
C THR A 39 -11.77 -12.14 3.50
N ALA A 40 -11.58 -11.55 4.68
CA ALA A 40 -12.02 -12.15 5.93
C ALA A 40 -13.54 -12.41 5.94
N ALA A 41 -14.33 -11.43 5.48
CA ALA A 41 -15.78 -11.55 5.39
C ALA A 41 -16.20 -12.65 4.40
N TYR A 42 -15.53 -12.73 3.25
CA TYR A 42 -15.80 -13.75 2.24
C TYR A 42 -15.49 -15.16 2.75
N GLU A 43 -14.33 -15.35 3.37
CA GLU A 43 -13.92 -16.64 3.91
C GLU A 43 -14.83 -17.10 5.07
N LEU A 44 -15.19 -16.21 5.99
CA LEU A 44 -16.14 -16.52 7.06
C LEU A 44 -17.53 -16.88 6.51
N GLN A 45 -18.04 -16.09 5.56
CA GLN A 45 -19.35 -16.36 4.95
C GLN A 45 -19.36 -17.72 4.24
N ASN A 46 -18.29 -18.08 3.53
CA ASN A 46 -18.18 -19.39 2.87
C ASN A 46 -18.10 -20.56 3.86
N LYS A 47 -17.70 -20.30 5.10
CA LYS A 47 -17.73 -21.27 6.21
C LYS A 47 -19.06 -21.26 6.98
N GLY A 48 -20.08 -20.59 6.46
CA GLY A 48 -21.43 -20.58 7.04
C GLY A 48 -21.66 -19.53 8.12
N TRP A 49 -20.73 -18.59 8.33
CA TRP A 49 -20.94 -17.50 9.30
C TRP A 49 -21.91 -16.46 8.76
N GLN A 50 -22.71 -15.90 9.66
CA GLN A 50 -23.43 -14.66 9.41
C GLN A 50 -22.48 -13.48 9.63
N VAL A 51 -22.12 -12.80 8.55
CA VAL A 51 -21.11 -11.73 8.57
C VAL A 51 -21.74 -10.38 8.27
N THR A 52 -21.44 -9.39 9.10
CA THR A 52 -21.70 -7.97 8.80
C THR A 52 -20.38 -7.23 8.61
N LEU A 53 -20.14 -6.69 7.41
CA LEU A 53 -18.99 -5.83 7.15
C LEU A 53 -19.36 -4.36 7.37
N LEU A 54 -18.58 -3.66 8.18
CA LEU A 54 -18.72 -2.23 8.49
C LEU A 54 -17.54 -1.45 7.89
N GLU A 55 -17.83 -0.53 6.97
CA GLU A 55 -16.85 0.36 6.34
C GLU A 55 -17.14 1.82 6.68
N ALA A 56 -16.11 2.55 7.12
CA ALA A 56 -16.25 3.93 7.54
C ALA A 56 -16.62 4.88 6.39
N LYS A 57 -16.09 4.64 5.19
CA LYS A 57 -16.28 5.47 4.00
C LYS A 57 -17.50 5.01 3.17
N PRO A 58 -17.99 5.85 2.24
CA PRO A 58 -19.01 5.42 1.28
C PRO A 58 -18.48 4.43 0.24
N SER A 59 -17.16 4.25 0.13
CA SER A 59 -16.50 3.40 -0.87
C SER A 59 -15.69 2.27 -0.23
N LEU A 60 -15.58 1.16 -0.97
CA LEU A 60 -14.85 -0.06 -0.58
C LEU A 60 -13.51 -0.16 -1.34
N GLY A 61 -12.65 -1.09 -0.91
CA GLY A 61 -11.33 -1.36 -1.50
C GLY A 61 -10.16 -0.75 -0.73
N GLY A 62 -10.43 0.11 0.26
CA GLY A 62 -9.41 0.66 1.18
C GLY A 62 -8.26 1.36 0.46
N ARG A 63 -7.03 0.89 0.68
CA ARG A 63 -5.79 1.46 0.11
C ARG A 63 -5.45 0.95 -1.30
N SER A 64 -6.40 0.30 -1.98
CA SER A 64 -6.29 -0.01 -3.41
C SER A 64 -5.82 1.21 -4.22
N GLY A 65 -4.91 0.97 -5.17
CA GLY A 65 -4.27 2.02 -5.95
C GLY A 65 -5.23 2.74 -6.91
N MET A 66 -4.77 3.85 -7.49
CA MET A 66 -5.47 4.53 -8.59
C MET A 66 -5.10 4.00 -9.99
N ALA A 67 -4.06 3.16 -10.09
CA ALA A 67 -3.69 2.54 -11.36
C ALA A 67 -4.87 1.75 -11.94
N THR A 68 -5.19 1.99 -13.21
CA THR A 68 -6.22 1.28 -13.98
C THR A 68 -5.67 -0.01 -14.59
N SER A 69 -4.41 -0.33 -14.34
CA SER A 69 -3.78 -1.57 -14.77
C SER A 69 -2.68 -1.96 -13.78
N GLU A 70 -3.05 -2.72 -12.76
CA GLU A 70 -2.16 -3.10 -11.65
C GLU A 70 -1.21 -4.23 -12.07
N TRP A 71 0.06 -4.15 -11.65
CA TRP A 71 1.00 -5.25 -11.84
C TRP A 71 0.76 -6.34 -10.81
N ILE A 72 0.66 -7.58 -11.27
CA ILE A 72 0.51 -8.74 -10.40
C ILE A 72 1.59 -9.79 -10.72
N GLY A 73 2.04 -10.45 -9.67
CA GLY A 73 2.95 -11.59 -9.77
C GLY A 73 2.24 -12.85 -10.23
N ASN A 74 3.01 -13.88 -10.54
CA ASN A 74 2.48 -15.21 -10.85
C ASN A 74 1.99 -15.94 -9.59
N ASP A 75 1.47 -17.15 -9.81
CA ASP A 75 1.00 -18.08 -8.78
C ASP A 75 2.06 -18.45 -7.72
N LYS A 76 3.35 -18.41 -8.06
CA LYS A 76 4.43 -18.68 -7.11
C LYS A 76 4.71 -17.50 -6.16
N THR A 77 4.66 -16.29 -6.70
CA THR A 77 5.04 -15.06 -5.95
C THR A 77 3.87 -14.39 -5.25
N GLN A 78 2.67 -14.53 -5.80
CA GLN A 78 1.41 -14.02 -5.22
C GLN A 78 0.32 -15.10 -5.28
N PRO A 79 0.49 -16.21 -4.55
CA PRO A 79 -0.41 -17.36 -4.62
C PRO A 79 -1.84 -17.03 -4.21
N VAL A 80 -2.04 -16.24 -3.15
CA VAL A 80 -3.38 -15.93 -2.66
C VAL A 80 -4.09 -14.98 -3.60
N LEU A 81 -3.40 -13.97 -4.13
CA LEU A 81 -3.94 -13.09 -5.16
C LEU A 81 -4.38 -13.88 -6.39
N ASN A 82 -3.51 -14.75 -6.93
CA ASN A 82 -3.82 -15.53 -8.13
C ASN A 82 -4.95 -16.53 -7.90
N LYS A 83 -5.06 -17.11 -6.69
CA LYS A 83 -6.22 -17.92 -6.30
C LYS A 83 -7.52 -17.13 -6.45
N TYR A 84 -7.59 -15.89 -5.96
CA TYR A 84 -8.83 -15.10 -6.05
C TYR A 84 -9.10 -14.54 -7.45
N VAL A 85 -8.05 -14.17 -8.20
CA VAL A 85 -8.17 -13.83 -9.63
C VAL A 85 -8.82 -14.98 -10.40
N SER A 86 -8.35 -16.21 -10.20
CA SER A 86 -8.93 -17.42 -10.79
C SER A 86 -10.36 -17.68 -10.29
N THR A 87 -10.58 -17.65 -8.98
CA THR A 87 -11.89 -17.89 -8.34
C THR A 87 -12.97 -16.96 -8.90
N PHE A 88 -12.66 -15.68 -9.05
CA PHE A 88 -13.59 -14.68 -9.56
C PHE A 88 -13.56 -14.53 -11.09
N LYS A 89 -12.75 -15.35 -11.77
CA LYS A 89 -12.61 -15.36 -13.23
C LYS A 89 -12.25 -13.98 -13.79
N LEU A 90 -11.34 -13.28 -13.10
CA LEU A 90 -10.87 -11.97 -13.53
C LEU A 90 -9.86 -12.12 -14.68
N SER A 91 -10.06 -11.34 -15.74
CA SER A 91 -9.14 -11.31 -16.87
C SER A 91 -7.80 -10.69 -16.47
N THR A 92 -6.71 -11.25 -16.99
CA THR A 92 -5.35 -10.70 -16.86
C THR A 92 -4.71 -10.57 -18.24
N THR A 93 -3.68 -9.74 -18.34
CA THR A 93 -2.91 -9.57 -19.58
C THR A 93 -1.43 -9.80 -19.29
N PRO A 94 -0.73 -10.71 -19.99
CA PRO A 94 0.69 -10.95 -19.74
C PRO A 94 1.53 -9.67 -19.78
N ALA A 95 2.49 -9.58 -18.86
CA ALA A 95 3.43 -8.46 -18.81
C ALA A 95 4.41 -8.52 -19.99
N PRO A 96 4.53 -7.45 -20.80
CA PRO A 96 5.60 -7.36 -21.80
C PRO A 96 7.00 -7.37 -21.16
N GLU A 97 8.02 -7.90 -21.83
CA GLU A 97 9.37 -8.03 -21.24
C GLU A 97 9.96 -6.68 -20.79
N PHE A 98 9.75 -5.64 -21.59
CA PHE A 98 10.34 -4.32 -21.40
C PHE A 98 9.78 -3.55 -20.19
N VAL A 99 8.67 -3.99 -19.58
CA VAL A 99 8.11 -3.34 -18.38
C VAL A 99 8.85 -3.73 -17.10
N ARG A 100 9.74 -4.72 -17.18
CA ARG A 100 10.40 -5.34 -16.03
C ARG A 100 11.61 -4.53 -15.57
N THR A 101 12.15 -3.68 -16.44
CA THR A 101 13.26 -2.79 -16.09
C THR A 101 12.73 -1.37 -15.83
N PRO A 102 13.22 -0.69 -14.78
CA PRO A 102 12.85 0.68 -14.52
C PRO A 102 13.48 1.63 -15.56
N GLY A 103 12.75 2.71 -15.85
CA GLY A 103 13.29 3.88 -16.54
C GLY A 103 13.76 4.96 -15.56
N TYR A 104 14.57 5.88 -16.04
CA TYR A 104 15.10 6.98 -15.23
C TYR A 104 14.93 8.32 -15.94
N LEU A 105 14.51 9.34 -15.19
CA LEU A 105 14.44 10.73 -15.63
C LEU A 105 15.49 11.54 -14.89
N ILE A 106 16.53 11.95 -15.62
CA ILE A 106 17.70 12.62 -15.06
C ILE A 106 17.93 13.90 -15.84
N ASP A 107 17.86 15.04 -15.16
CA ASP A 107 18.21 16.36 -15.72
C ASP A 107 17.53 16.70 -17.06
N GLY A 108 16.25 16.34 -17.19
CA GLY A 108 15.44 16.58 -18.39
C GLY A 108 15.45 15.45 -19.42
N GLU A 109 16.32 14.44 -19.26
CA GLU A 109 16.47 13.34 -20.21
C GLU A 109 15.95 12.00 -19.66
N TYR A 110 15.50 11.14 -20.57
CA TYR A 110 15.08 9.78 -20.26
C TYR A 110 16.22 8.78 -20.53
N PHE A 111 16.47 7.90 -19.57
CA PHE A 111 17.45 6.82 -19.65
C PHE A 111 16.80 5.47 -19.38
N THR A 112 17.08 4.50 -20.24
CA THR A 112 16.98 3.08 -19.87
C THR A 112 18.17 2.67 -19.01
N ALA A 113 18.13 1.48 -18.40
CA ALA A 113 19.30 0.91 -17.72
C ALA A 113 20.52 0.78 -18.66
N ALA A 114 20.31 0.46 -19.94
CA ALA A 114 21.37 0.39 -20.94
C ALA A 114 21.94 1.78 -21.31
N ASP A 115 21.07 2.79 -21.43
CA ASP A 115 21.52 4.17 -21.63
C ASP A 115 22.34 4.66 -20.43
N LEU A 116 21.93 4.35 -19.20
CA LEU A 116 22.71 4.67 -18.01
C LEU A 116 24.09 4.02 -18.02
N ALA A 117 24.17 2.74 -18.35
CA ALA A 117 25.44 2.01 -18.36
C ALA A 117 26.46 2.61 -19.34
N THR A 118 25.99 3.22 -20.43
CA THR A 118 26.86 3.80 -21.47
C THR A 118 27.11 5.29 -21.26
N LYS A 119 26.07 6.07 -20.93
CA LYS A 119 26.13 7.53 -20.85
C LYS A 119 26.45 8.06 -19.44
N GLN A 120 26.13 7.30 -18.40
CA GLN A 120 26.41 7.64 -17.00
C GLN A 120 26.95 6.43 -16.21
N PRO A 121 28.09 5.85 -16.61
CA PRO A 121 28.59 4.60 -16.03
C PRO A 121 28.81 4.67 -14.52
N ALA A 122 29.28 5.81 -14.00
CA ALA A 122 29.44 6.02 -12.55
C ALA A 122 28.12 5.89 -11.77
N THR A 123 27.02 6.42 -12.33
CA THR A 123 25.67 6.26 -11.75
C THR A 123 25.23 4.80 -11.85
N SER A 124 25.38 4.17 -13.01
CA SER A 124 25.01 2.76 -13.22
C SER A 124 25.73 1.81 -12.26
N ASP A 125 27.04 1.96 -12.11
CA ASP A 125 27.86 1.10 -11.24
C ASP A 125 27.59 1.36 -9.76
N ALA A 126 27.25 2.60 -9.39
CA ALA A 126 26.79 2.90 -8.03
C ALA A 126 25.45 2.24 -7.71
N LEU A 127 24.50 2.19 -8.65
CA LEU A 127 23.23 1.47 -8.47
C LEU A 127 23.47 -0.04 -8.29
N LYS A 128 24.29 -0.66 -9.14
CA LYS A 128 24.66 -2.09 -9.01
C LYS A 128 25.33 -2.39 -7.66
N ARG A 129 26.24 -1.51 -7.21
CA ARG A 129 26.92 -1.65 -5.91
C ARG A 129 25.96 -1.55 -4.73
N TYR A 130 24.99 -0.62 -4.80
CA TYR A 130 23.92 -0.51 -3.82
C TYR A 130 23.07 -1.79 -3.79
N GLU A 131 22.60 -2.28 -4.94
CA GLU A 131 21.81 -3.52 -5.05
C GLU A 131 22.58 -4.71 -4.48
N LYS A 132 23.85 -4.89 -4.87
CA LYS A 132 24.71 -5.95 -4.34
C LYS A 132 24.84 -5.88 -2.82
N THR A 133 25.05 -4.69 -2.27
CA THR A 133 25.23 -4.53 -0.81
C THR A 133 23.93 -4.79 -0.05
N LEU A 134 22.79 -4.42 -0.62
CA LEU A 134 21.47 -4.76 -0.07
C LEU A 134 21.21 -6.26 -0.12
N ASP A 135 21.60 -6.94 -1.19
CA ASP A 135 21.52 -8.39 -1.31
C ASP A 135 22.40 -9.09 -0.28
N ASP A 136 23.61 -8.59 -0.04
CA ASP A 136 24.51 -9.14 0.98
C ASP A 136 23.92 -8.97 2.40
N LEU A 137 23.29 -7.82 2.69
CA LEU A 137 22.50 -7.64 3.92
C LEU A 137 21.34 -8.63 3.99
N ALA A 138 20.58 -8.79 2.91
CA ALA A 138 19.44 -9.70 2.87
C ALA A 138 19.88 -11.15 3.12
N ARG A 139 20.97 -11.62 2.50
CA ARG A 139 21.54 -12.97 2.69
C ARG A 139 21.94 -13.26 4.13
N SER A 140 22.22 -12.23 4.94
CA SER A 140 22.50 -12.41 6.38
C SER A 140 21.27 -12.81 7.22
N ILE A 141 20.07 -12.69 6.65
CA ILE A 141 18.81 -13.09 7.28
C ILE A 141 18.46 -14.50 6.77
N GLU A 142 18.60 -15.49 7.66
CA GLU A 142 18.29 -16.88 7.34
C GLU A 142 16.78 -17.08 7.13
N ASP A 143 15.98 -16.72 8.14
CA ASP A 143 14.52 -16.76 8.12
C ASP A 143 13.92 -15.34 8.09
N PRO A 144 13.29 -14.90 6.98
CA PRO A 144 12.67 -13.59 6.90
C PRO A 144 11.46 -13.43 7.84
N GLN A 145 10.89 -14.49 8.41
CA GLN A 145 9.83 -14.40 9.43
C GLN A 145 10.39 -14.17 10.84
N ASN A 146 11.69 -14.37 11.04
CA ASN A 146 12.40 -14.08 12.28
C ASN A 146 13.66 -13.22 12.03
N PRO A 147 13.50 -11.97 11.56
CA PRO A 147 14.62 -11.17 11.08
C PRO A 147 15.57 -10.65 12.18
N ALA A 148 15.13 -10.57 13.43
CA ALA A 148 15.94 -10.07 14.55
C ALA A 148 16.59 -11.20 15.36
N ALA A 149 16.94 -12.33 14.72
CA ALA A 149 17.32 -13.58 15.37
C ALA A 149 18.63 -13.54 16.18
N ASN A 150 19.54 -12.61 15.90
CA ASN A 150 20.83 -12.48 16.59
C ASN A 150 21.20 -11.02 16.85
N SER A 151 22.23 -10.79 17.68
CA SER A 151 22.63 -9.45 18.14
C SER A 151 23.06 -8.54 16.98
N THR A 152 23.68 -9.10 15.95
CA THR A 152 24.08 -8.37 14.74
C THR A 152 22.87 -7.87 13.96
N LEU A 153 21.88 -8.73 13.71
CA LEU A 153 20.65 -8.35 13.03
C LEU A 153 19.81 -7.38 13.87
N PHE A 154 19.78 -7.56 15.19
CA PHE A 154 19.17 -6.61 16.11
C PHE A 154 19.81 -5.21 16.00
N ALA A 155 21.13 -5.12 15.84
CA ALA A 155 21.82 -3.84 15.66
C ALA A 155 21.40 -3.14 14.36
N LEU A 156 21.12 -3.88 13.28
CA LEU A 156 20.56 -3.31 12.04
C LEU A 156 19.20 -2.65 12.26
N ASP A 157 18.41 -3.13 13.23
CA ASP A 157 17.12 -2.51 13.54
C ASP A 157 17.30 -1.15 14.22
N GLN A 158 18.43 -0.89 14.88
CA GLN A 158 18.67 0.37 15.58
C GLN A 158 19.17 1.50 14.66
N ILE A 159 19.46 1.20 13.39
CA ILE A 159 19.92 2.18 12.40
C ILE A 159 18.89 2.37 11.30
N ASN A 160 18.87 3.57 10.73
CA ASN A 160 18.03 3.87 9.58
C ASN A 160 18.76 3.63 8.25
N VAL A 161 18.00 3.50 7.17
CA VAL A 161 18.53 3.25 5.83
C VAL A 161 19.37 4.42 5.32
N SER A 162 19.03 5.67 5.66
CA SER A 162 19.82 6.85 5.25
C SER A 162 21.26 6.79 5.75
N ASN A 163 21.47 6.47 7.02
CA ASN A 163 22.81 6.37 7.63
C ASN A 163 23.65 5.27 6.97
N TRP A 164 23.02 4.19 6.52
CA TRP A 164 23.69 3.14 5.76
C TRP A 164 24.06 3.59 4.34
N LEU A 165 23.13 4.24 3.65
CA LEU A 165 23.37 4.78 2.31
C LEU A 165 24.49 5.84 2.29
N ASP A 166 24.64 6.62 3.37
CA ASP A 166 25.72 7.61 3.49
C ASP A 166 27.10 6.93 3.45
N ARG A 167 27.23 5.75 4.07
CA ARG A 167 28.49 4.95 4.06
C ARG A 167 28.82 4.36 2.70
N LEU A 168 27.84 4.23 1.81
CA LEU A 168 28.07 3.74 0.44
C LEU A 168 28.72 4.80 -0.45
N ASN A 169 28.78 6.08 -0.04
CA ASN A 169 29.35 7.17 -0.83
C ASN A 169 28.87 7.15 -2.28
N LEU A 170 27.55 7.05 -2.47
CA LEU A 170 26.95 7.04 -3.80
C LEU A 170 27.07 8.44 -4.43
N PRO A 171 27.34 8.54 -5.75
CA PRO A 171 27.20 9.81 -6.47
C PRO A 171 25.81 10.41 -6.26
N THR A 172 25.70 11.75 -6.27
CA THR A 172 24.47 12.48 -5.96
C THR A 172 23.26 11.96 -6.73
N THR A 173 23.37 11.80 -8.05
CA THR A 173 22.29 11.29 -8.90
C THR A 173 21.88 9.87 -8.50
N ALA A 174 22.84 8.97 -8.26
CA ALA A 174 22.55 7.61 -7.80
C ALA A 174 21.84 7.62 -6.44
N ARG A 175 22.29 8.46 -5.49
CA ARG A 175 21.63 8.60 -4.18
C ARG A 175 20.20 9.12 -4.31
N GLN A 176 19.95 10.08 -5.19
CA GLN A 176 18.61 10.61 -5.44
C GLN A 176 17.67 9.54 -6.02
N LEU A 177 18.14 8.75 -6.98
CA LEU A 177 17.36 7.66 -7.58
C LEU A 177 17.07 6.54 -6.57
N VAL A 178 18.07 6.13 -5.79
CA VAL A 178 17.91 5.13 -4.71
C VAL A 178 16.91 5.61 -3.67
N ASN A 179 17.03 6.85 -3.19
CA ASN A 179 16.08 7.43 -2.26
C ASN A 179 14.66 7.42 -2.84
N GLN A 180 14.49 7.77 -4.12
CA GLN A 180 13.18 7.77 -4.77
C GLN A 180 12.58 6.36 -4.90
N GLN A 181 13.39 5.36 -5.20
CA GLN A 181 12.95 3.96 -5.23
C GLN A 181 12.48 3.49 -3.85
N ILE A 182 13.25 3.77 -2.80
CA ILE A 182 12.91 3.39 -1.41
C ILE A 182 11.62 4.09 -0.97
N ARG A 183 11.51 5.41 -1.18
CA ARG A 183 10.31 6.19 -0.82
C ARG A 183 9.05 5.61 -1.45
N THR A 184 9.12 5.25 -2.72
CA THR A 184 7.97 4.75 -3.48
C THR A 184 7.39 3.46 -2.90
N ARG A 185 8.26 2.58 -2.38
CA ARG A 185 7.88 1.27 -1.86
C ARG A 185 7.59 1.29 -0.35
N TYR A 186 8.23 2.19 0.39
CA TYR A 186 8.19 2.23 1.85
C TYR A 186 7.90 3.64 2.39
N ASP A 187 8.94 4.34 2.83
CA ASP A 187 8.92 5.68 3.42
C ASP A 187 10.28 6.37 3.16
N GLU A 188 10.52 7.54 3.74
CA GLU A 188 11.83 8.20 3.72
C GLU A 188 12.93 7.30 4.31
N PRO A 189 14.10 7.13 3.63
CA PRO A 189 15.22 6.35 4.15
C PRO A 189 15.66 6.71 5.59
N SER A 190 15.50 7.97 6.01
CA SER A 190 15.83 8.43 7.37
C SER A 190 14.84 7.94 8.45
N ARG A 191 13.66 7.44 8.03
CA ARG A 191 12.58 6.93 8.89
C ARG A 191 12.43 5.42 8.82
N LEU A 192 13.17 4.75 7.94
CA LEU A 192 13.07 3.32 7.65
C LEU A 192 14.16 2.53 8.40
N SER A 193 13.79 1.47 9.12
CA SER A 193 14.74 0.53 9.72
C SER A 193 15.55 -0.18 8.64
N LEU A 194 16.88 -0.25 8.81
CA LEU A 194 17.72 -1.01 7.88
C LEU A 194 17.42 -2.51 7.96
N LEU A 195 17.11 -3.04 9.15
CA LEU A 195 16.70 -4.44 9.29
C LEU A 195 15.41 -4.72 8.50
N TYR A 196 14.42 -3.82 8.60
CA TYR A 196 13.18 -3.97 7.83
C TYR A 196 13.46 -3.94 6.33
N PHE A 197 14.30 -3.01 5.88
CA PHE A 197 14.64 -2.91 4.48
C PHE A 197 15.37 -4.16 3.96
N ALA A 198 16.34 -4.68 4.71
CA ALA A 198 17.04 -5.92 4.39
C ALA A 198 16.10 -7.14 4.41
N GLN A 199 15.18 -7.22 5.39
CA GLN A 199 14.20 -8.29 5.50
C GLN A 199 13.23 -8.29 4.32
N GLN A 200 12.74 -7.12 3.91
CA GLN A 200 11.89 -7.00 2.73
C GLN A 200 12.63 -7.41 1.45
N ASN A 201 13.91 -7.06 1.30
CA ASN A 201 14.72 -7.53 0.17
C ASN A 201 14.91 -9.07 0.23
N ARG A 202 15.10 -9.64 1.42
CA ARG A 202 15.28 -11.08 1.62
C ARG A 202 14.08 -11.92 1.16
N VAL A 203 12.86 -11.39 1.28
CA VAL A 203 11.63 -12.06 0.80
C VAL A 203 11.63 -12.22 -0.73
N TYR A 204 12.20 -11.26 -1.45
CA TYR A 204 12.21 -11.24 -2.92
C TYR A 204 13.55 -11.66 -3.54
N LEU A 205 14.59 -11.89 -2.71
CA LEU A 205 15.91 -12.28 -3.17
C LEU A 205 15.86 -13.58 -4.00
N GLY A 206 16.40 -13.53 -5.21
CA GLY A 206 16.41 -14.67 -6.14
C GLY A 206 15.10 -14.90 -6.88
N VAL A 207 14.08 -14.06 -6.67
CA VAL A 207 12.85 -14.07 -7.45
C VAL A 207 13.04 -13.20 -8.69
N ALA A 208 12.77 -13.74 -9.87
CA ALA A 208 12.94 -12.99 -11.11
C ALA A 208 11.84 -11.92 -11.25
N ASP A 209 12.17 -10.75 -11.80
CA ASP A 209 11.19 -9.68 -12.05
C ASP A 209 10.01 -10.13 -12.92
N ARG A 210 10.22 -11.14 -13.77
CA ARG A 210 9.17 -11.76 -14.59
C ARG A 210 8.10 -12.48 -13.78
N ASP A 211 8.48 -12.97 -12.61
CA ASP A 211 7.57 -13.64 -11.70
C ASP A 211 6.86 -12.61 -10.83
N LEU A 212 7.55 -11.54 -10.41
CA LEU A 212 6.97 -10.44 -9.64
C LEU A 212 6.01 -9.57 -10.46
N ARG A 213 6.29 -9.40 -11.76
CA ARG A 213 5.45 -8.68 -12.73
C ARG A 213 5.13 -9.62 -13.88
N ALA A 214 4.31 -10.63 -13.59
CA ALA A 214 3.92 -11.66 -14.56
C ALA A 214 2.80 -11.18 -15.48
N SER A 215 1.84 -10.43 -14.93
CA SER A 215 0.65 -9.97 -15.64
C SER A 215 0.18 -8.60 -15.15
N ARG A 216 -0.67 -7.95 -15.94
CA ARG A 216 -1.51 -6.84 -15.51
C ARG A 216 -2.91 -7.33 -15.17
N LEU A 217 -3.52 -6.67 -14.18
CA LEU A 217 -4.95 -6.74 -13.88
C LEU A 217 -5.64 -5.50 -14.47
N PRO A 218 -6.33 -5.61 -15.62
CA PRO A 218 -7.10 -4.51 -16.21
C PRO A 218 -8.18 -4.00 -15.25
N GLY A 219 -8.28 -2.68 -15.12
CA GLY A 219 -9.11 -1.99 -14.12
C GLY A 219 -8.45 -1.84 -12.75
N GLY A 220 -7.24 -2.40 -12.56
CA GLY A 220 -6.45 -2.26 -11.35
C GLY A 220 -6.96 -3.07 -10.16
N SER A 221 -6.33 -2.87 -9.00
CA SER A 221 -6.73 -3.53 -7.75
C SER A 221 -8.20 -3.29 -7.33
N PRO A 222 -8.89 -2.17 -7.69
CA PRO A 222 -10.31 -2.01 -7.41
C PRO A 222 -11.22 -3.11 -8.02
N VAL A 223 -10.84 -3.71 -9.15
CA VAL A 223 -11.62 -4.80 -9.77
C VAL A 223 -11.68 -6.03 -8.86
N LEU A 224 -10.56 -6.36 -8.21
CA LEU A 224 -10.51 -7.46 -7.24
C LEU A 224 -11.40 -7.17 -6.02
N ALA A 225 -11.35 -5.95 -5.49
CA ALA A 225 -12.21 -5.55 -4.38
C ALA A 225 -13.71 -5.65 -4.75
N GLN A 226 -14.09 -5.16 -5.94
CA GLN A 226 -15.47 -5.27 -6.43
C GLN A 226 -15.91 -6.72 -6.62
N ALA A 227 -15.01 -7.61 -7.02
CA ALA A 227 -15.30 -9.03 -7.17
C ALA A 227 -15.70 -9.67 -5.83
N PHE A 228 -14.98 -9.37 -4.74
CA PHE A 228 -15.37 -9.77 -3.38
C PHE A 228 -16.71 -9.18 -2.97
N VAL A 229 -16.91 -7.87 -3.19
CA VAL A 229 -18.16 -7.18 -2.82
C VAL A 229 -19.40 -7.85 -3.41
N LYS A 230 -19.32 -8.32 -4.66
CA LYS A 230 -20.42 -9.05 -5.31
C LYS A 230 -20.79 -10.38 -4.63
N GLN A 231 -19.90 -10.94 -3.81
CA GLN A 231 -20.14 -12.20 -3.10
C GLN A 231 -20.70 -12.00 -1.70
N LEU A 232 -20.59 -10.81 -1.11
CA LEU A 232 -20.94 -10.57 0.29
C LEU A 232 -22.41 -10.18 0.44
N LYS A 233 -23.09 -10.78 1.43
CA LYS A 233 -24.51 -10.56 1.67
C LYS A 233 -24.82 -9.26 2.43
N THR A 234 -23.95 -8.86 3.36
CA THR A 234 -24.23 -7.71 4.25
C THR A 234 -23.01 -6.81 4.39
N ILE A 235 -23.08 -5.66 3.72
CA ILE A 235 -22.10 -4.59 3.81
C ILE A 235 -22.82 -3.30 4.22
N LYS A 236 -22.26 -2.59 5.19
CA LYS A 236 -22.70 -1.26 5.60
C LYS A 236 -21.55 -0.28 5.43
N THR A 237 -21.66 0.59 4.44
CA THR A 237 -20.75 1.73 4.24
C THR A 237 -21.17 2.91 5.11
N SER A 238 -20.37 3.97 5.13
CA SER A 238 -20.63 5.17 5.95
C SER A 238 -20.88 4.84 7.43
N SER A 239 -20.21 3.80 7.92
CA SER A 239 -20.41 3.20 9.23
C SER A 239 -19.11 3.26 10.06
N PRO A 240 -18.64 4.46 10.44
CA PRO A 240 -17.42 4.60 11.21
C PRO A 240 -17.59 3.99 12.61
N VAL A 241 -16.82 2.94 12.88
CA VAL A 241 -16.78 2.31 14.20
C VAL A 241 -16.02 3.20 15.18
N SER A 242 -16.59 3.42 16.36
CA SER A 242 -15.98 4.24 17.43
C SER A 242 -15.59 3.43 18.67
N ALA A 243 -16.20 2.27 18.90
CA ALA A 243 -15.87 1.42 20.04
C ALA A 243 -16.15 -0.06 19.78
N ILE A 244 -15.38 -0.92 20.44
CA ILE A 244 -15.56 -2.37 20.51
C ILE A 244 -15.52 -2.75 21.99
N THR A 245 -16.60 -3.33 22.48
CA THR A 245 -16.68 -3.95 23.81
C THR A 245 -16.80 -5.45 23.63
N GLN A 246 -16.08 -6.24 24.41
CA GLN A 246 -16.15 -7.70 24.40
C GLN A 246 -16.21 -8.28 25.81
N ASP A 247 -16.90 -9.40 25.93
CA ASP A 247 -17.04 -10.16 27.18
C ASP A 247 -17.09 -11.67 26.90
N LYS A 248 -17.50 -12.45 27.90
CA LYS A 248 -17.60 -13.92 27.78
C LYS A 248 -18.68 -14.38 26.80
N ASP A 249 -19.66 -13.55 26.44
CA ASP A 249 -20.83 -13.91 25.64
C ASP A 249 -20.71 -13.42 24.19
N GLY A 250 -19.95 -12.35 23.93
CA GLY A 250 -19.71 -11.88 22.57
C GLY A 250 -18.99 -10.54 22.47
N VAL A 251 -19.24 -9.84 21.37
CA VAL A 251 -18.72 -8.51 21.08
C VAL A 251 -19.86 -7.55 20.73
N THR A 252 -19.73 -6.29 21.12
CA THR A 252 -20.58 -5.17 20.71
C THR A 252 -19.73 -4.11 20.02
N VAL A 253 -20.04 -3.80 18.77
CA VAL A 253 -19.35 -2.82 17.92
C VAL A 253 -20.24 -1.59 17.73
N LYS A 254 -19.76 -0.42 18.14
CA LYS A 254 -20.53 0.83 18.12
C LYS A 254 -20.27 1.64 16.84
N VAL A 255 -21.35 2.01 16.16
CA VAL A 255 -21.38 2.93 15.01
C VAL A 255 -22.40 4.03 15.32
N GLY A 256 -21.93 5.24 15.63
CA GLY A 256 -22.80 6.30 16.11
C GLY A 256 -23.56 5.88 17.38
N SER A 257 -24.89 5.91 17.34
CA SER A 257 -25.77 5.43 18.42
C SER A 257 -26.12 3.93 18.32
N VAL A 258 -25.73 3.25 17.23
CA VAL A 258 -26.11 1.86 16.96
C VAL A 258 -25.02 0.92 17.50
N GLY A 259 -25.42 -0.12 18.23
CA GLY A 259 -24.56 -1.23 18.65
C GLY A 259 -24.86 -2.49 17.84
N TYR A 260 -23.85 -3.01 17.14
CA TYR A 260 -23.92 -4.30 16.43
C TYR A 260 -23.34 -5.40 17.31
N GLN A 261 -24.04 -6.52 17.47
CA GLN A 261 -23.58 -7.65 18.26
C GLN A 261 -23.16 -8.83 17.38
N ALA A 262 -22.15 -9.57 17.82
CA ALA A 262 -21.70 -10.81 17.19
C ALA A 262 -20.93 -11.68 18.19
N ASP A 263 -20.58 -12.91 17.82
CA ASP A 263 -19.74 -13.78 18.66
C ASP A 263 -18.25 -13.35 18.60
N TYR A 264 -17.80 -12.86 17.43
CA TYR A 264 -16.42 -12.45 17.18
C TYR A 264 -16.33 -11.21 16.28
N VAL A 265 -15.18 -10.53 16.29
CA VAL A 265 -14.89 -9.41 15.38
C VAL A 265 -13.52 -9.56 14.72
N VAL A 266 -13.46 -9.26 13.42
CA VAL A 266 -12.20 -9.06 12.69
C VAL A 266 -11.97 -7.56 12.52
N VAL A 267 -10.85 -7.08 13.04
CA VAL A 267 -10.40 -5.69 12.88
C VAL A 267 -9.41 -5.63 11.72
N ALA A 268 -9.84 -5.08 10.58
CA ALA A 268 -9.08 -5.02 9.33
C ALA A 268 -8.73 -3.59 8.91
N VAL A 269 -8.48 -2.70 9.88
CA VAL A 269 -8.14 -1.28 9.66
C VAL A 269 -6.67 -0.99 9.98
N PRO A 270 -6.05 0.03 9.37
CA PRO A 270 -4.68 0.44 9.70
C PRO A 270 -4.55 0.87 11.17
N LEU A 271 -3.35 0.77 11.75
CA LEU A 271 -3.12 1.10 13.17
C LEU A 271 -3.52 2.54 13.52
N ARG A 272 -3.33 3.49 12.60
CA ARG A 272 -3.74 4.89 12.78
C ARG A 272 -5.26 5.06 12.87
N ALA A 273 -6.02 4.21 12.20
CA ALA A 273 -7.48 4.16 12.31
C ALA A 273 -7.90 3.39 13.57
N LEU A 274 -7.22 2.29 13.91
CA LEU A 274 -7.44 1.55 15.15
C LEU A 274 -7.26 2.43 16.39
N ASN A 275 -6.32 3.37 16.38
CA ASN A 275 -6.12 4.35 17.46
C ASN A 275 -7.36 5.20 17.78
N LYS A 276 -8.33 5.26 16.87
CA LYS A 276 -9.57 6.03 17.02
C LYS A 276 -10.74 5.18 17.51
N ILE A 277 -10.54 3.87 17.67
CA ILE A 277 -11.54 2.92 18.13
C ILE A 277 -11.24 2.59 19.60
N GLN A 278 -12.17 2.90 20.49
CA GLN A 278 -12.04 2.52 21.89
C GLN A 278 -12.21 1.01 22.05
N MET A 279 -11.26 0.34 22.70
CA MET A 279 -11.32 -1.09 23.01
C MET A 279 -11.65 -1.29 24.49
N THR A 280 -12.62 -2.15 24.79
CA THR A 280 -12.99 -2.55 26.15
C THR A 280 -13.10 -4.08 26.23
N PRO A 281 -12.25 -4.77 27.02
CA PRO A 281 -11.11 -4.25 27.78
C PRO A 281 -10.06 -3.56 26.90
N SER A 282 -9.29 -2.65 27.48
CA SER A 282 -8.21 -1.97 26.77
C SER A 282 -7.12 -2.96 26.35
N LEU A 283 -6.49 -2.69 25.20
CA LEU A 283 -5.32 -3.44 24.76
C LEU A 283 -4.15 -3.20 25.71
N ASP A 284 -3.23 -4.18 25.79
CA ASP A 284 -2.04 -4.05 26.63
C ASP A 284 -1.11 -2.91 26.18
N ALA A 285 -0.13 -2.59 27.03
CA ALA A 285 0.82 -1.50 26.78
C ALA A 285 1.64 -1.69 25.50
N GLN A 286 1.95 -2.94 25.12
CA GLN A 286 2.74 -3.23 23.91
C GLN A 286 1.93 -2.94 22.65
N HIS A 287 0.66 -3.36 22.60
CA HIS A 287 -0.26 -3.03 21.50
C HIS A 287 -0.54 -1.53 21.42
N MET A 288 -0.75 -0.87 22.57
CA MET A 288 -0.94 0.59 22.59
C MET A 288 0.31 1.35 22.14
N GLY A 289 1.51 0.86 22.49
CA GLY A 289 2.79 1.36 21.99
C GLY A 289 2.92 1.19 20.48
N ALA A 290 2.54 0.03 19.94
CA ALA A 290 2.55 -0.23 18.50
C ALA A 290 1.56 0.65 17.73
N ILE A 291 0.33 0.83 18.23
CA ILE A 291 -0.69 1.71 17.62
C ILE A 291 -0.19 3.14 17.45
N LYS A 292 0.46 3.67 18.49
CA LYS A 292 0.93 5.07 18.51
C LYS A 292 2.25 5.25 17.76
N GLY A 293 3.17 4.28 17.92
CA GLY A 293 4.56 4.42 17.52
C GLY A 293 4.89 3.88 16.12
N THR A 294 4.16 2.88 15.61
CA THR A 294 4.53 2.21 14.35
C THR A 294 4.58 3.18 13.18
N ASN A 295 5.69 3.16 12.44
CA ASN A 295 5.90 4.05 11.31
C ASN A 295 5.08 3.61 10.09
N TYR A 296 4.52 4.62 9.41
CA TYR A 296 3.81 4.47 8.14
C TYR A 296 4.44 5.41 7.14
N GLY A 297 4.51 4.95 5.88
CA GLY A 297 4.95 5.75 4.75
C GLY A 297 4.08 6.97 4.53
N TRP A 298 4.73 8.09 4.22
CA TRP A 298 4.06 9.20 3.53
C TRP A 298 3.87 8.81 2.08
N ARG A 299 2.63 8.80 1.61
CA ARG A 299 2.31 8.40 0.24
C ARG A 299 1.00 9.00 -0.23
N ASP A 300 1.06 9.72 -1.34
CA ASP A 300 -0.09 10.23 -2.05
C ASP A 300 0.05 9.86 -3.53
N GLN A 301 -1.08 9.67 -4.21
CA GLN A 301 -1.09 9.38 -5.64
C GLN A 301 -1.83 10.48 -6.40
N ILE A 302 -1.30 10.82 -7.57
CA ILE A 302 -1.92 11.72 -8.52
C ILE A 302 -2.05 10.99 -9.86
N MET A 303 -3.25 10.85 -10.39
CA MET A 303 -3.48 10.41 -11.76
C MET A 303 -3.59 11.66 -12.62
N LEU A 304 -2.58 11.95 -13.43
CA LEU A 304 -2.64 13.02 -14.41
C LEU A 304 -3.23 12.48 -15.72
N LYS A 305 -4.19 13.20 -16.28
CA LYS A 305 -4.89 12.83 -17.51
C LYS A 305 -4.47 13.74 -18.65
N PHE A 306 -4.22 13.14 -19.82
CA PHE A 306 -3.81 13.86 -21.02
C PHE A 306 -4.67 13.45 -22.22
N LYS A 307 -4.90 14.41 -23.13
CA LYS A 307 -5.63 14.22 -24.40
C LYS A 307 -4.87 13.28 -25.34
N THR A 308 -3.55 13.44 -25.39
CA THR A 308 -2.64 12.64 -26.22
C THR A 308 -1.40 12.32 -25.39
N PRO A 309 -0.74 11.17 -25.61
CA PRO A 309 0.44 10.86 -24.82
C PRO A 309 1.62 11.76 -25.16
N VAL A 310 2.20 12.34 -24.12
CA VAL A 310 3.27 13.35 -24.19
C VAL A 310 4.66 12.76 -24.01
N TRP A 311 4.72 11.45 -23.81
CA TRP A 311 5.94 10.66 -23.65
C TRP A 311 6.11 9.71 -24.84
N GLU A 312 7.37 9.42 -25.13
CA GLU A 312 7.81 8.50 -26.18
C GLU A 312 7.30 7.07 -25.97
N SER A 313 7.23 6.29 -27.05
CA SER A 313 6.79 4.88 -26.98
C SER A 313 7.62 4.07 -25.98
N LYS A 314 8.93 4.31 -25.91
CA LYS A 314 9.84 3.64 -24.95
C LYS A 314 9.46 3.88 -23.48
N ALA A 315 8.96 5.07 -23.14
CA ALA A 315 8.48 5.40 -21.80
C ALA A 315 7.07 4.83 -21.52
N ARG A 316 6.23 4.63 -22.56
CA ARG A 316 4.96 3.87 -22.46
C ARG A 316 5.19 2.41 -22.10
N MET A 317 6.39 1.95 -22.39
CA MET A 317 6.76 0.56 -22.34
C MET A 317 7.35 0.22 -20.97
N THR A 318 8.03 1.13 -20.25
CA THR A 318 8.56 0.79 -18.91
C THR A 318 7.50 0.63 -17.82
N GLY A 319 7.79 -0.20 -16.82
CA GLY A 319 6.89 -0.43 -15.68
C GLY A 319 6.89 0.74 -14.69
N GLU A 320 8.06 1.08 -14.16
CA GLU A 320 8.26 2.18 -13.21
C GLU A 320 9.31 3.14 -13.76
N ILE A 321 9.16 4.44 -13.52
CA ILE A 321 10.15 5.46 -13.87
C ILE A 321 10.49 6.27 -12.63
N TYR A 322 11.79 6.41 -12.34
CA TYR A 322 12.28 7.19 -11.19
C TYR A 322 12.98 8.47 -11.64
N SER A 323 12.72 9.59 -10.95
CA SER A 323 13.29 10.89 -11.29
C SER A 323 14.21 11.41 -10.19
N ASN A 324 15.32 12.06 -10.58
CA ASN A 324 16.19 12.80 -9.67
C ASN A 324 15.64 14.20 -9.29
N ALA A 325 14.55 14.66 -9.93
CA ALA A 325 13.97 15.98 -9.76
C ALA A 325 12.76 16.02 -8.80
N GLY A 326 12.60 14.99 -7.95
CA GLY A 326 11.52 14.94 -6.94
C GLY A 326 10.12 14.83 -7.55
N LEU A 327 9.99 14.16 -8.69
CA LEU A 327 8.72 13.91 -9.38
C LEU A 327 7.94 12.72 -8.83
N GLY A 328 8.47 12.01 -7.83
CA GLY A 328 7.93 10.73 -7.41
C GLY A 328 8.35 9.59 -8.33
N MET A 329 7.70 8.44 -8.19
CA MET A 329 7.73 7.38 -9.22
C MET A 329 6.57 7.60 -10.19
N LEU A 330 6.88 7.56 -11.48
CA LEU A 330 5.88 7.65 -12.54
C LEU A 330 5.55 6.24 -13.03
N TRP A 331 4.26 6.00 -13.23
CA TRP A 331 3.74 4.80 -13.87
C TRP A 331 2.82 5.23 -15.00
N VAL A 332 3.27 4.99 -16.23
CA VAL A 332 2.50 5.29 -17.43
C VAL A 332 1.41 4.24 -17.62
N GLU A 333 0.16 4.72 -17.67
CA GLU A 333 -0.99 3.85 -17.88
C GLU A 333 -1.02 3.36 -19.33
N PRO A 334 -1.39 2.08 -19.57
CA PRO A 334 -1.51 1.59 -20.92
C PRO A 334 -2.69 2.30 -21.59
N ALA A 335 -2.48 2.80 -22.81
CA ALA A 335 -3.47 3.59 -23.55
C ALA A 335 -4.60 2.71 -24.15
N LEU A 336 -5.26 1.89 -23.33
CA LEU A 336 -6.25 0.88 -23.76
C LEU A 336 -7.51 1.50 -24.41
N LYS A 337 -7.76 2.80 -24.21
CA LYS A 337 -8.87 3.55 -24.82
C LYS A 337 -8.49 4.99 -25.20
N GLY A 338 -7.28 5.20 -25.72
CA GLY A 338 -6.84 6.51 -26.22
C GLY A 338 -6.49 7.55 -25.15
N GLY A 339 -6.64 7.23 -23.86
CA GLY A 339 -6.16 8.06 -22.76
C GLY A 339 -4.66 7.89 -22.55
N ALA A 340 -3.97 9.00 -22.31
CA ALA A 340 -2.57 9.00 -21.94
C ALA A 340 -2.42 9.42 -20.50
N ASN A 341 -2.69 8.51 -19.57
CA ASN A 341 -2.64 8.85 -18.15
C ASN A 341 -1.31 8.41 -17.55
N VAL A 342 -0.89 9.11 -16.50
CA VAL A 342 0.27 8.70 -15.69
C VAL A 342 -0.11 8.81 -14.23
N VAL A 343 0.17 7.74 -13.48
CA VAL A 343 0.10 7.76 -12.03
C VAL A 343 1.44 8.25 -11.51
N ILE A 344 1.40 9.28 -10.67
CA ILE A 344 2.54 9.81 -9.93
C ILE A 344 2.39 9.38 -8.48
N ASN A 345 3.37 8.62 -7.99
CA ASN A 345 3.49 8.27 -6.58
C ASN A 345 4.39 9.28 -5.90
N LEU A 346 3.78 10.22 -5.16
CA LEU A 346 4.51 11.08 -4.24
C LEU A 346 4.70 10.29 -2.96
N SER A 347 5.92 10.21 -2.45
CA SER A 347 6.21 9.41 -1.25
C SER A 347 7.36 9.96 -0.43
N GLY A 348 7.46 9.55 0.84
CA GLY A 348 8.42 10.08 1.81
C GLY A 348 8.31 11.60 1.95
N ASP A 349 9.44 12.28 2.05
CA ASP A 349 9.46 13.74 2.22
C ASP A 349 8.85 14.50 1.04
N ASN A 350 8.87 13.94 -0.18
CA ASN A 350 8.19 14.54 -1.33
C ASN A 350 6.66 14.61 -1.10
N ALA A 351 6.05 13.56 -0.53
CA ALA A 351 4.63 13.60 -0.16
C ALA A 351 4.39 14.50 1.05
N ARG A 352 5.26 14.47 2.06
CA ARG A 352 5.12 15.24 3.30
C ARG A 352 5.15 16.74 3.05
N VAL A 353 6.14 17.23 2.30
CA VAL A 353 6.25 18.66 1.95
C VAL A 353 5.05 19.10 1.11
N MET A 354 4.55 18.24 0.23
CA MET A 354 3.41 18.57 -0.62
C MET A 354 2.07 18.72 0.14
N GLN A 355 2.00 18.31 1.41
CA GLN A 355 0.78 18.46 2.21
C GLN A 355 0.39 19.92 2.47
N VAL A 356 1.35 20.85 2.43
CA VAL A 356 1.07 22.29 2.64
C VAL A 356 0.25 22.89 1.49
N PHE A 357 0.21 22.23 0.34
CA PHE A 357 -0.51 22.71 -0.84
C PHE A 357 -1.92 22.11 -0.91
N GLY A 358 -2.85 22.90 -1.45
CA GLY A 358 -4.13 22.37 -1.94
C GLY A 358 -3.94 21.49 -3.18
N ASP A 359 -4.92 20.65 -3.53
CA ASP A 359 -4.80 19.66 -4.61
C ASP A 359 -4.36 20.27 -5.94
N LYS A 360 -4.99 21.38 -6.35
CA LYS A 360 -4.64 22.07 -7.60
C LYS A 360 -3.19 22.53 -7.61
N GLN A 361 -2.72 23.14 -6.51
CA GLN A 361 -1.35 23.64 -6.41
C GLN A 361 -0.34 22.49 -6.43
N MET A 362 -0.63 21.39 -5.73
CA MET A 362 0.21 20.18 -5.77
C MET A 362 0.32 19.63 -7.20
N VAL A 363 -0.80 19.53 -7.91
CA VAL A 363 -0.86 19.09 -9.30
C VAL A 363 -0.08 20.04 -10.21
N ASP A 364 -0.23 21.35 -10.03
CA ASP A 364 0.51 22.35 -10.81
C ASP A 364 2.03 22.20 -10.59
N GLN A 365 2.49 21.97 -9.35
CA GLN A 365 3.91 21.72 -9.03
C GLN A 365 4.44 20.45 -9.70
N VAL A 366 3.67 19.37 -9.68
CA VAL A 366 4.04 18.12 -10.35
C VAL A 366 4.06 18.31 -11.87
N LEU A 367 3.08 19.02 -12.44
CA LEU A 367 2.99 19.29 -13.86
C LEU A 367 4.10 20.22 -14.35
N ILE A 368 4.52 21.20 -13.54
CA ILE A 368 5.69 22.06 -13.82
C ILE A 368 6.93 21.19 -14.00
N ARG A 369 7.18 20.28 -13.05
CA ARG A 369 8.35 19.38 -13.11
C ARG A 369 8.22 18.41 -14.28
N LEU A 370 7.04 17.82 -14.47
CA LEU A 370 6.79 16.87 -15.57
C LEU A 370 7.03 17.53 -16.93
N HIS A 371 6.63 18.79 -17.09
CA HIS A 371 6.81 19.54 -18.33
C HIS A 371 8.29 19.78 -18.68
N ALA A 372 9.18 19.85 -17.69
CA ALA A 372 10.62 19.94 -17.95
C ALA A 372 11.17 18.69 -18.64
N PHE A 373 10.56 17.51 -18.39
CA PHE A 373 10.90 16.26 -19.06
C PHE A 373 10.06 16.01 -20.33
N TYR A 374 8.82 16.50 -20.34
CA TYR A 374 7.87 16.32 -21.43
C TYR A 374 7.22 17.66 -21.80
N PRO A 375 7.83 18.46 -22.70
CA PRO A 375 7.35 19.81 -23.03
C PRO A 375 5.90 19.88 -23.51
N GLN A 376 5.34 18.79 -24.02
CA GLN A 376 3.92 18.75 -24.44
C GLN A 376 2.94 18.51 -23.27
N ALA A 377 3.43 18.23 -22.05
CA ALA A 377 2.62 17.88 -20.89
C ALA A 377 1.53 18.92 -20.59
N ARG A 378 1.90 20.19 -20.40
CA ARG A 378 0.94 21.26 -20.08
C ARG A 378 -0.13 21.45 -21.15
N GLY A 379 0.26 21.47 -22.42
CA GLY A 379 -0.67 21.67 -23.53
C GLY A 379 -1.64 20.51 -23.74
N SER A 380 -1.24 19.29 -23.35
CA SER A 380 -2.07 18.09 -23.47
C SER A 380 -2.84 17.72 -22.19
N PHE A 381 -2.59 18.40 -21.06
CA PHE A 381 -3.21 18.09 -19.77
C PHE A 381 -4.71 18.41 -19.77
N THR A 382 -5.54 17.46 -19.35
CA THR A 382 -7.01 17.59 -19.36
C THR A 382 -7.65 17.48 -17.98
N GLY A 383 -6.90 17.04 -16.96
CA GLY A 383 -7.40 16.97 -15.60
C GLY A 383 -6.63 15.99 -14.73
N TYR A 384 -7.06 15.85 -13.48
CA TYR A 384 -6.40 15.00 -12.52
C TYR A 384 -7.39 14.27 -11.61
N GLU A 385 -6.94 13.18 -11.01
CA GLU A 385 -7.51 12.61 -9.80
C GLU A 385 -6.40 12.53 -8.74
N ILE A 386 -6.75 12.70 -7.48
CA ILE A 386 -5.79 12.66 -6.38
C ILE A 386 -6.32 11.81 -5.24
N ARG A 387 -5.43 11.08 -4.59
CA ARG A 387 -5.71 10.36 -3.36
C ARG A 387 -4.63 10.63 -2.33
N ARG A 388 -5.02 11.32 -1.26
CA ARG A 388 -4.16 11.68 -0.13
C ARG A 388 -4.21 10.62 0.97
N TYR A 389 -3.49 9.51 0.80
CA TYR A 389 -3.51 8.43 1.80
C TYR A 389 -2.89 8.88 3.14
N SER A 390 -1.92 9.79 3.07
CA SER A 390 -1.15 10.24 4.24
C SER A 390 -2.01 10.98 5.27
N THR A 391 -2.97 11.77 4.80
CA THR A 391 -3.83 12.61 5.66
C THR A 391 -5.27 12.10 5.76
N ASP A 392 -5.63 11.03 5.04
CA ASP A 392 -6.96 10.42 5.14
C ASP A 392 -7.20 9.91 6.57
N PRO A 393 -8.22 10.40 7.30
CA PRO A 393 -8.49 9.98 8.67
C PRO A 393 -8.74 8.49 8.85
N SER A 394 -9.17 7.76 7.81
CA SER A 394 -9.40 6.31 7.87
C SER A 394 -8.15 5.49 7.52
N MET A 395 -7.03 6.14 7.18
CA MET A 395 -5.79 5.48 6.75
C MET A 395 -4.58 5.96 7.52
N GLY A 396 -4.31 7.27 7.49
CA GLY A 396 -3.20 7.92 8.20
C GLY A 396 -1.81 7.54 7.71
N GLY A 397 -1.66 7.18 6.43
CA GLY A 397 -0.41 6.73 5.83
C GLY A 397 -0.54 5.48 4.96
N ALA A 398 0.44 5.28 4.09
CA ALA A 398 0.59 4.06 3.31
C ALA A 398 2.06 3.87 2.89
N TYR A 399 2.66 2.69 3.01
CA TYR A 399 2.16 1.50 3.72
C TYR A 399 2.82 1.38 5.09
N LEU A 400 2.67 0.24 5.77
CA LEU A 400 3.51 -0.05 6.92
C LEU A 400 4.99 -0.01 6.49
N ALA A 401 5.81 0.71 7.24
CA ALA A 401 7.23 0.80 6.98
C ALA A 401 7.96 0.92 8.31
N PHE A 402 8.35 -0.20 8.93
CA PHE A 402 8.91 -0.18 10.27
C PHE A 402 10.13 0.76 10.35
N GLY A 403 10.08 1.68 11.32
CA GLY A 403 11.20 2.56 11.64
C GLY A 403 12.21 1.89 12.57
N PRO A 404 13.34 2.55 12.85
CA PRO A 404 14.38 2.00 13.71
C PRO A 404 13.84 1.55 15.08
N GLY A 405 14.20 0.33 15.49
CA GLY A 405 13.85 -0.31 16.74
C GLY A 405 12.42 -0.85 16.79
N GLN A 406 11.68 -0.83 15.68
CA GLN A 406 10.28 -1.25 15.67
C GLN A 406 10.09 -2.73 15.32
N ILE A 407 10.98 -3.35 14.53
CA ILE A 407 10.90 -4.80 14.30
C ILE A 407 11.10 -5.52 15.62
N SER A 408 12.19 -5.21 16.33
CA SER A 408 12.52 -5.86 17.61
C SER A 408 11.42 -5.71 18.68
N LYS A 409 10.55 -4.69 18.57
CA LYS A 409 9.46 -4.43 19.53
C LYS A 409 8.09 -4.96 19.10
N TYR A 410 7.77 -4.86 17.81
CA TYR A 410 6.39 -5.02 17.31
C TYR A 410 6.23 -6.09 16.22
N TRP A 411 7.32 -6.72 15.76
CA TRP A 411 7.24 -7.80 14.79
C TRP A 411 6.32 -8.92 15.28
N ARG A 412 5.37 -9.34 14.44
CA ARG A 412 4.36 -10.39 14.72
C ARG A 412 3.35 -10.09 15.82
N LEU A 413 3.41 -8.92 16.46
CA LEU A 413 2.50 -8.55 17.55
C LEU A 413 1.02 -8.72 17.17
N TRP A 414 0.66 -8.32 15.95
CA TRP A 414 -0.70 -8.33 15.43
C TRP A 414 -1.15 -9.66 14.81
N GLU A 415 -0.30 -10.70 14.81
CA GLU A 415 -0.73 -12.02 14.36
C GLU A 415 -1.64 -12.70 15.40
N ARG A 416 -1.56 -12.29 16.66
CA ARG A 416 -2.29 -12.93 17.77
C ARG A 416 -3.68 -12.29 17.96
N PRO A 417 -4.76 -13.08 17.98
CA PRO A 417 -6.06 -12.60 18.43
C PRO A 417 -6.02 -12.18 19.89
N VAL A 418 -6.83 -11.18 20.25
CA VAL A 418 -7.04 -10.76 21.64
C VAL A 418 -8.47 -11.09 22.01
N GLN A 419 -8.64 -12.17 22.78
CA GLN A 419 -9.95 -12.70 23.17
C GLN A 419 -10.81 -12.98 21.92
N ARG A 420 -11.90 -12.23 21.71
CA ARG A 420 -12.84 -12.40 20.59
C ARG A 420 -12.49 -11.55 19.36
N VAL A 421 -11.33 -10.90 19.37
CA VAL A 421 -10.87 -9.98 18.33
C VAL A 421 -9.72 -10.59 17.55
N ALA A 422 -9.91 -10.85 16.25
CA ALA A 422 -8.83 -11.18 15.33
C ALA A 422 -8.39 -9.95 14.53
N PHE A 423 -7.11 -9.85 14.20
CA PHE A 423 -6.55 -8.70 13.47
C PHE A 423 -6.14 -9.10 12.05
N ALA A 424 -6.50 -8.24 11.10
CA ALA A 424 -6.15 -8.37 9.69
C ALA A 424 -5.68 -7.02 9.12
N GLY A 425 -5.16 -7.04 7.90
CA GLY A 425 -4.56 -5.88 7.26
C GLY A 425 -3.12 -6.18 6.87
N GLU A 426 -2.65 -5.61 5.76
CA GLU A 426 -1.29 -5.86 5.26
C GLU A 426 -0.19 -5.68 6.31
N HIS A 427 -0.38 -4.76 7.27
CA HIS A 427 0.55 -4.49 8.37
C HIS A 427 0.70 -5.64 9.38
N THR A 428 -0.09 -6.69 9.23
CA THR A 428 -0.08 -7.89 10.06
C THR A 428 0.49 -9.10 9.32
N ASP A 429 0.98 -8.94 8.08
CA ASP A 429 1.74 -9.96 7.34
C ASP A 429 3.23 -9.69 7.51
N THR A 430 4.01 -10.72 7.81
CA THR A 430 5.46 -10.62 8.03
C THR A 430 6.28 -10.70 6.76
N LEU A 431 5.70 -11.23 5.68
CA LEU A 431 6.43 -11.46 4.44
C LEU A 431 6.12 -10.38 3.40
N TYR A 432 4.85 -10.01 3.29
CA TYR A 432 4.36 -9.12 2.25
C TYR A 432 3.59 -7.89 2.79
N PRO A 433 4.09 -7.19 3.82
CA PRO A 433 3.47 -5.94 4.28
C PRO A 433 3.41 -4.92 3.15
N GLY A 434 2.38 -4.08 3.17
CA GLY A 434 2.10 -3.07 2.15
C GLY A 434 1.55 -3.58 0.82
N THR A 435 1.39 -4.89 0.64
CA THR A 435 0.97 -5.47 -0.64
C THR A 435 -0.48 -5.96 -0.65
N LEU A 436 -1.02 -6.20 -1.86
CA LEU A 436 -2.30 -6.89 -2.05
C LEU A 436 -2.24 -8.33 -1.53
N GLU A 437 -1.14 -9.05 -1.78
CA GLU A 437 -0.93 -10.43 -1.32
C GLU A 437 -1.01 -10.50 0.21
N GLY A 438 -0.26 -9.65 0.93
CA GLY A 438 -0.32 -9.57 2.39
C GLY A 438 -1.71 -9.18 2.91
N ALA A 439 -2.42 -8.30 2.20
CA ALA A 439 -3.79 -7.97 2.55
C ALA A 439 -4.72 -9.20 2.49
N LEU A 440 -4.67 -9.97 1.40
CA LEU A 440 -5.52 -11.15 1.22
C LEU A 440 -5.16 -12.28 2.20
N ARG A 441 -3.86 -12.56 2.36
CA ARG A 441 -3.33 -13.57 3.31
C ARG A 441 -3.80 -13.32 4.74
N THR A 442 -3.71 -12.08 5.19
CA THR A 442 -4.11 -11.70 6.56
C THR A 442 -5.62 -11.78 6.76
N GLY A 443 -6.41 -11.55 5.72
CA GLY A 443 -7.86 -11.80 5.72
C GLY A 443 -8.19 -13.29 5.89
N GLN A 444 -7.53 -14.17 5.13
CA GLN A 444 -7.68 -15.63 5.27
C GLN A 444 -7.27 -16.12 6.66
N ARG A 445 -6.15 -15.60 7.17
CA ARG A 445 -5.66 -15.92 8.52
C ARG A 445 -6.68 -15.51 9.57
N ALA A 446 -7.15 -14.26 9.57
CA ALA A 446 -8.10 -13.79 10.57
C ALA A 446 -9.43 -14.55 10.54
N ALA A 447 -9.94 -14.88 9.34
CA ALA A 447 -11.13 -15.74 9.22
C ALA A 447 -10.92 -17.15 9.80
N SER A 448 -9.73 -17.72 9.63
CA SER A 448 -9.38 -19.02 10.22
C SER A 448 -9.20 -18.94 11.74
N GLN A 449 -8.62 -17.84 12.22
CA GLN A 449 -8.48 -17.59 13.67
C GLN A 449 -9.84 -17.47 14.36
N VAL A 450 -10.82 -16.81 13.75
CA VAL A 450 -12.18 -16.72 14.29
C VAL A 450 -12.83 -18.12 14.41
N GLU A 451 -12.64 -18.98 13.42
CA GLU A 451 -13.12 -20.37 13.47
C GLU A 451 -12.45 -21.19 14.58
N ASP A 452 -11.14 -21.05 14.71
CA ASP A 452 -10.35 -21.71 15.74
C ASP A 452 -10.72 -21.24 17.16
N LEU A 453 -10.95 -19.93 17.36
CA LEU A 453 -11.46 -19.38 18.60
C LEU A 453 -12.86 -19.93 18.92
N ALA A 454 -13.74 -20.02 17.92
CA ALA A 454 -15.06 -20.62 18.07
C ALA A 454 -15.01 -22.12 18.43
N ALA A 455 -13.95 -22.81 18.01
CA ALA A 455 -13.66 -24.18 18.40
C ALA A 455 -12.91 -24.31 19.75
N GLY A 456 -12.69 -23.21 20.47
CA GLY A 456 -12.04 -23.20 21.79
C GLY A 456 -10.51 -23.31 21.75
N LYS A 457 -9.87 -23.09 20.60
CA LYS A 457 -8.41 -23.10 20.50
C LYS A 457 -7.81 -21.80 21.06
N SER A 458 -6.69 -21.92 21.76
CA SER A 458 -5.86 -20.80 22.18
C SER A 458 -4.78 -20.47 21.15
N PHE A 459 -4.28 -19.24 21.18
CA PHE A 459 -3.22 -18.76 20.30
C PHE A 459 -2.03 -18.30 21.12
N GLU A 460 -0.91 -18.99 20.97
CA GLU A 460 0.39 -18.48 21.41
C GLU A 460 1.15 -17.92 20.20
N PRO A 461 1.79 -16.74 20.33
CA PRO A 461 2.63 -16.24 19.25
C PRO A 461 3.83 -17.19 19.09
N ALA A 462 4.22 -17.48 17.85
CA ALA A 462 5.48 -18.18 17.63
C ALA A 462 6.60 -17.32 18.24
N LYS A 463 7.40 -17.93 19.13
CA LYS A 463 8.42 -17.22 19.90
C LYS A 463 9.40 -16.52 18.95
N VAL A 464 9.38 -15.19 18.95
CA VAL A 464 10.51 -14.38 18.51
C VAL A 464 11.46 -14.36 19.71
N VAL A 465 12.55 -15.12 19.66
CA VAL A 465 13.56 -15.09 20.73
C VAL A 465 14.31 -13.77 20.59
N PRO A 466 14.17 -12.81 21.53
CA PRO A 466 14.85 -11.53 21.41
C PRO A 466 16.35 -11.75 21.59
N ALA A 467 17.17 -11.30 20.66
CA ALA A 467 18.63 -11.42 20.77
C ALA A 467 19.23 -10.72 22.00
N ALA A 468 18.48 -9.82 22.65
CA ALA A 468 18.92 -9.13 23.88
C ALA A 468 19.25 -10.10 25.03
N THR A 469 18.63 -11.28 25.11
CA THR A 469 18.98 -12.30 26.11
C THR A 469 20.27 -13.07 25.76
N VAL A 470 20.73 -13.00 24.52
CA VAL A 470 21.95 -13.69 24.04
C VAL A 470 23.19 -12.81 24.19
N ALA A 471 23.02 -11.48 24.25
CA ALA A 471 24.12 -10.53 24.42
C ALA A 471 24.85 -10.65 25.78
N ALA A 472 24.22 -11.27 26.79
CA ALA A 472 24.85 -11.52 28.10
C ALA A 472 25.72 -12.78 28.15
N ALA A 473 25.75 -13.63 27.10
CA ALA A 473 26.37 -14.96 27.18
C ALA A 473 27.36 -15.31 26.04
N GLY A 474 27.77 -14.36 25.19
CA GLY A 474 28.53 -14.69 23.98
C GLY A 474 29.61 -13.70 23.57
N ALA A 475 30.49 -13.29 24.49
CA ALA A 475 31.74 -12.63 24.12
C ALA A 475 32.79 -13.70 23.76
N VAL A 476 32.71 -14.29 22.56
CA VAL A 476 33.79 -15.16 22.06
C VAL A 476 34.05 -14.96 20.56
N ALA A 477 35.21 -14.35 20.29
CA ALA A 477 36.08 -14.47 19.12
C ALA A 477 35.48 -14.35 17.70
N ALA A 478 35.55 -13.14 17.12
CA ALA A 478 35.58 -12.97 15.66
C ALA A 478 37.04 -12.83 15.20
N LYS A 479 37.57 -13.88 14.55
CA LYS A 479 38.78 -13.80 13.70
C LYS A 479 38.34 -13.88 12.24
N LYS A 480 38.88 -12.97 11.42
CA LYS A 480 38.57 -12.62 10.01
C LYS A 480 37.36 -11.70 9.82
N GLY A 481 37.61 -10.56 9.18
CA GLY A 481 36.63 -9.52 8.89
C GLY A 481 35.41 -10.08 8.17
N ASN A 482 34.30 -10.16 8.90
CA ASN A 482 33.01 -10.52 8.33
C ASN A 482 32.36 -9.27 7.72
N PHE A 483 31.42 -9.47 6.81
CA PHE A 483 30.63 -8.42 6.15
C PHE A 483 30.16 -7.30 7.11
N PHE A 484 29.73 -7.66 8.33
CA PHE A 484 29.29 -6.73 9.35
C PHE A 484 30.42 -5.91 9.99
N THR A 485 31.63 -6.44 10.08
CA THR A 485 32.81 -5.70 10.55
C THR A 485 33.07 -4.53 9.61
N ASN A 486 32.97 -4.73 8.29
CA ASN A 486 33.08 -3.65 7.30
C ASN A 486 31.89 -2.68 7.35
N LEU A 487 30.69 -3.17 7.67
CA LEU A 487 29.48 -2.34 7.80
C LEU A 487 29.54 -1.39 9.01
N PHE A 488 30.08 -1.86 10.14
CA PHE A 488 30.16 -1.12 11.40
C PHE A 488 31.51 -0.43 11.65
N GLY A 489 32.48 -0.55 10.74
CA GLY A 489 33.73 0.22 10.78
C GLY A 489 34.91 -0.44 11.49
N GLY A 490 35.00 -1.77 11.50
CA GLY A 490 36.20 -2.48 11.91
C GLY A 490 37.23 -2.50 10.78
N SER A 491 37.97 -1.42 10.60
CA SER A 491 39.27 -1.44 9.92
C SER A 491 40.35 -1.80 10.94
N ASP A 492 41.15 -2.83 10.67
CA ASP A 492 42.39 -3.14 11.39
C ASP A 492 43.50 -2.11 11.08
N ASP A 493 43.17 -0.83 11.06
CA ASP A 493 44.15 0.25 10.99
C ASP A 493 44.22 0.91 12.37
N LYS A 494 45.21 0.46 13.16
CA LYS A 494 45.66 1.22 14.33
C LYS A 494 46.06 2.62 13.85
N PRO A 495 45.47 3.71 14.38
CA PRO A 495 46.05 5.02 14.19
C PRO A 495 47.45 5.05 14.82
N ALA A 496 48.44 5.54 14.09
CA ALA A 496 49.73 5.87 14.68
C ALA A 496 49.52 6.83 15.87
N PRO A 497 50.27 6.69 16.98
CA PRO A 497 50.04 7.50 18.17
C PRO A 497 50.27 8.97 17.85
N VAL A 498 49.22 9.77 17.97
CA VAL A 498 49.29 11.22 17.89
C VAL A 498 50.01 11.72 19.13
N LYS A 499 51.13 12.44 18.93
CA LYS A 499 51.86 13.16 20.00
C LYS A 499 50.89 14.11 20.71
N ALA A 500 50.86 14.05 22.03
CA ALA A 500 50.09 14.96 22.86
C ALA A 500 50.53 16.42 22.62
N PRO A 501 49.62 17.38 22.47
CA PRO A 501 49.97 18.80 22.51
C PRO A 501 50.29 19.21 23.96
N GLU A 502 51.28 20.08 24.11
CA GLU A 502 51.66 20.71 25.38
C GLU A 502 50.51 21.53 25.99
N PRO A 503 50.43 21.63 27.33
CA PRO A 503 49.32 22.28 28.02
C PRO A 503 49.40 23.81 27.88
N VAL A 504 48.39 24.40 27.26
CA VAL A 504 48.19 25.86 27.24
C VAL A 504 47.33 26.25 28.46
N ALA A 505 47.80 27.24 29.21
CA ALA A 505 47.16 27.77 30.42
C ALA A 505 45.74 28.34 30.14
N PRO A 506 44.85 28.40 31.16
CA PRO A 506 43.45 28.77 30.95
C PRO A 506 43.31 30.27 30.67
N VAL A 507 42.70 30.60 29.53
CA VAL A 507 42.23 31.96 29.23
C VAL A 507 40.85 32.16 29.86
N ALA A 508 40.69 33.25 30.60
CA ALA A 508 39.45 33.63 31.28
C ALA A 508 38.26 33.81 30.30
N PRO A 509 37.02 33.55 30.73
CA PRO A 509 35.85 33.63 29.85
C PRO A 509 35.53 35.09 29.45
N ALA A 510 35.36 35.31 28.15
CA ALA A 510 34.85 36.56 27.60
C ALA A 510 33.36 36.76 27.96
N PRO A 511 32.90 38.01 28.15
CA PRO A 511 31.52 38.29 28.54
C PRO A 511 30.52 38.00 27.41
N ALA A 512 29.32 37.57 27.79
CA ALA A 512 28.23 37.22 26.88
C ALA A 512 27.81 38.40 25.96
N PRO A 513 27.43 38.14 24.71
CA PRO A 513 26.95 39.18 23.81
C PRO A 513 25.57 39.69 24.23
N THR A 514 25.42 41.01 24.23
CA THR A 514 24.18 41.75 24.50
C THR A 514 23.11 41.43 23.44
N PRO A 515 21.82 41.27 23.81
CA PRO A 515 20.76 41.07 22.83
C PRO A 515 20.58 42.30 21.93
N ALA A 516 20.44 42.07 20.62
CA ALA A 516 20.09 43.12 19.66
C ALA A 516 18.68 43.68 19.96
N PRO A 517 18.45 45.00 19.79
CA PRO A 517 17.15 45.60 20.04
C PRO A 517 16.11 45.15 19.00
N ALA A 518 14.89 44.91 19.48
CA ALA A 518 13.74 44.57 18.65
C ALA A 518 13.41 45.70 17.66
N PRO A 519 13.02 45.39 16.40
CA PRO A 519 12.59 46.41 15.44
C PRO A 519 11.28 47.05 15.90
N ALA A 520 11.23 48.38 15.86
CA ALA A 520 10.04 49.19 16.15
C ALA A 520 8.90 48.87 15.17
N PRO A 521 7.62 48.91 15.60
CA PRO A 521 6.48 48.71 14.72
C PRO A 521 6.40 49.85 13.69
N ALA A 522 6.18 49.48 12.43
CA ALA A 522 5.95 50.44 11.34
C ALA A 522 4.65 51.25 11.58
N PRO A 523 4.58 52.52 11.14
CA PRO A 523 3.37 53.33 11.27
C PRO A 523 2.20 52.72 10.50
N VAL A 524 1.04 52.62 11.15
CA VAL A 524 -0.22 52.24 10.52
C VAL A 524 -0.69 53.39 9.63
N GLU A 525 -0.66 53.20 8.32
CA GLU A 525 -1.26 54.11 7.36
C GLU A 525 -2.80 53.96 7.39
N ALA A 526 -3.52 55.06 7.58
CA ALA A 526 -4.98 55.07 7.58
C ALA A 526 -5.54 54.67 6.18
N PRO A 527 -6.68 53.94 6.11
CA PRO A 527 -7.22 53.49 4.84
C PRO A 527 -7.63 54.68 3.95
N LYS A 528 -7.09 54.70 2.72
CA LYS A 528 -7.49 55.65 1.67
C LYS A 528 -8.94 55.39 1.23
N ALA A 529 -9.71 56.47 1.11
CA ALA A 529 -11.08 56.48 0.64
C ALA A 529 -11.21 55.89 -0.77
N VAL A 530 -12.17 54.99 -0.95
CA VAL A 530 -12.57 54.43 -2.24
C VAL A 530 -13.53 55.41 -2.91
N ALA A 531 -13.22 55.83 -4.14
CA ALA A 531 -14.10 56.64 -4.98
C ALA A 531 -15.33 55.83 -5.46
N PRO A 532 -16.52 56.46 -5.62
CA PRO A 532 -17.77 55.76 -5.85
C PRO A 532 -17.91 55.21 -7.28
N VAL A 533 -18.35 53.95 -7.38
CA VAL A 533 -18.75 53.31 -8.64
C VAL A 533 -20.18 53.72 -8.99
N LYS A 534 -20.38 54.19 -10.23
CA LYS A 534 -21.68 54.53 -10.83
C LYS A 534 -22.62 53.31 -10.90
N ALA A 535 -23.90 53.55 -10.62
CA ALA A 535 -24.99 52.58 -10.71
C ALA A 535 -25.63 52.52 -12.11
N GLU A 536 -26.06 51.32 -12.52
CA GLU A 536 -27.06 51.06 -13.57
C GLU A 536 -27.82 49.73 -13.26
N PRO A 537 -29.02 49.46 -13.82
CA PRO A 537 -30.21 49.22 -13.00
C PRO A 537 -30.73 47.77 -12.99
N ALA A 538 -31.57 47.50 -11.98
CA ALA A 538 -32.17 46.20 -11.66
C ALA A 538 -33.16 45.65 -12.71
N LYS A 539 -33.15 44.32 -12.91
CA LYS A 539 -34.27 43.56 -13.49
C LYS A 539 -34.71 42.38 -12.60
N LYS A 540 -36.03 42.20 -12.62
CA LYS A 540 -36.94 41.49 -11.70
C LYS A 540 -36.73 39.98 -11.54
N ALA A 541 -37.08 39.50 -10.35
CA ALA A 541 -37.27 38.08 -10.02
C ALA A 541 -38.60 37.53 -10.59
N PRO A 542 -38.72 36.23 -10.90
CA PRO A 542 -40.00 35.59 -11.19
C PRO A 542 -40.57 34.85 -9.97
N ALA A 543 -41.87 35.03 -9.79
CA ALA A 543 -42.71 34.45 -8.74
C ALA A 543 -43.22 33.03 -9.05
N LYS A 544 -43.60 32.31 -7.99
CA LYS A 544 -44.31 31.02 -7.97
C LYS A 544 -45.65 31.04 -8.74
N ALA A 545 -46.00 29.91 -9.35
CA ALA A 545 -47.40 29.56 -9.63
C ALA A 545 -47.65 28.04 -9.46
N ALA A 546 -48.89 27.73 -9.07
CA ALA A 546 -49.37 26.49 -8.49
C ALA A 546 -49.91 25.45 -9.50
N ALA A 547 -50.24 24.28 -8.97
CA ALA A 547 -50.70 23.05 -9.62
C ALA A 547 -52.06 23.13 -10.35
N LYS A 548 -52.22 22.28 -11.37
CA LYS A 548 -53.50 21.66 -11.79
C LYS A 548 -53.25 20.29 -12.48
N LYS A 549 -54.15 19.34 -12.23
CA LYS A 549 -54.24 17.95 -12.77
C LYS A 549 -55.50 17.85 -13.69
N PRO A 550 -55.88 16.69 -14.28
CA PRO A 550 -55.46 16.16 -15.58
C PRO A 550 -56.62 15.99 -16.62
N ALA A 551 -56.27 15.76 -17.89
CA ALA A 551 -57.08 15.10 -18.94
C ALA A 551 -56.16 14.80 -20.14
N ALA A 552 -56.36 13.90 -21.10
CA ALA A 552 -57.09 12.63 -21.30
C ALA A 552 -56.45 11.99 -22.56
N LYS A 553 -56.61 10.68 -22.75
CA LYS A 553 -56.00 9.83 -23.81
C LYS A 553 -56.42 10.20 -25.24
N ALA A 554 -55.54 9.95 -26.22
CA ALA A 554 -55.89 9.47 -27.57
C ALA A 554 -54.67 8.77 -28.25
N GLU A 555 -54.96 7.90 -29.21
CA GLU A 555 -54.22 6.70 -29.62
C GLU A 555 -53.26 6.82 -30.83
N ALA A 556 -52.35 5.84 -30.91
CA ALA A 556 -51.83 5.10 -32.08
C ALA A 556 -51.32 5.81 -33.35
N LYS A 557 -50.09 5.42 -33.79
CA LYS A 557 -49.89 4.53 -34.96
C LYS A 557 -48.42 4.10 -35.13
N LYS A 558 -48.24 2.83 -35.54
CA LYS A 558 -46.99 2.10 -35.82
C LYS A 558 -46.62 2.18 -37.30
N ALA A 559 -45.31 1.92 -37.55
CA ALA A 559 -44.65 1.29 -38.72
C ALA A 559 -44.04 2.24 -39.80
N PRO A 560 -43.05 1.79 -40.61
CA PRO A 560 -42.26 0.53 -40.56
C PRO A 560 -40.72 0.69 -40.63
N VAL A 561 -40.04 -0.38 -40.22
CA VAL A 561 -38.60 -0.65 -40.40
C VAL A 561 -38.38 -1.37 -41.74
N LYS A 562 -37.41 -0.93 -42.55
CA LYS A 562 -36.93 -1.66 -43.74
C LYS A 562 -35.65 -2.45 -43.41
N LYS A 563 -35.72 -3.76 -43.66
CA LYS A 563 -34.59 -4.70 -43.82
C LYS A 563 -33.94 -4.51 -45.19
N ALA A 564 -32.63 -4.75 -45.26
CA ALA A 564 -31.95 -5.18 -46.48
C ALA A 564 -31.03 -6.37 -46.14
N GLU A 565 -31.13 -7.42 -46.96
CA GLU A 565 -30.40 -8.70 -46.88
C GLU A 565 -29.67 -8.91 -48.24
N PRO A 566 -28.93 -10.02 -48.49
CA PRO A 566 -27.49 -9.98 -48.78
C PRO A 566 -27.12 -10.46 -50.20
N ALA A 567 -25.83 -10.34 -50.58
CA ALA A 567 -25.30 -10.92 -51.82
C ALA A 567 -24.11 -11.86 -51.57
N LYS A 568 -24.08 -12.96 -52.36
CA LYS A 568 -23.24 -14.16 -52.30
C LYS A 568 -22.10 -14.17 -53.35
N LYS A 569 -21.03 -14.95 -53.02
CA LYS A 569 -20.09 -15.75 -53.87
C LYS A 569 -19.11 -14.93 -54.77
N VAL A 570 -17.87 -15.33 -55.09
CA VAL A 570 -17.28 -16.62 -55.54
C VAL A 570 -15.76 -16.67 -55.22
N ALA A 571 -15.20 -17.88 -55.16
CA ALA A 571 -13.79 -18.25 -54.91
C ALA A 571 -12.81 -18.05 -56.10
N ALA A 572 -11.51 -17.97 -55.81
CA ALA A 572 -10.43 -18.45 -56.68
C ALA A 572 -9.12 -18.68 -55.90
N LYS A 573 -8.48 -19.83 -56.16
CA LYS A 573 -7.10 -20.24 -55.82
C LYS A 573 -6.25 -20.03 -57.09
N PRO A 574 -4.93 -19.80 -57.02
CA PRO A 574 -3.92 -20.86 -57.25
C PRO A 574 -2.63 -20.60 -56.42
N ALA A 575 -1.52 -21.33 -56.39
CA ALA A 575 -1.01 -22.67 -56.71
C ALA A 575 0.40 -22.73 -56.05
N ALA A 576 1.02 -23.91 -55.95
CA ALA A 576 2.29 -24.13 -55.25
C ALA A 576 3.50 -24.36 -56.19
N THR A 577 4.70 -23.94 -55.70
CA THR A 577 6.09 -24.49 -55.87
C THR A 577 6.81 -24.46 -57.25
N PRO A 578 8.16 -24.65 -57.38
CA PRO A 578 9.28 -24.86 -56.40
C PRO A 578 10.61 -24.09 -56.73
N VAL A 579 11.77 -24.56 -56.16
CA VAL A 579 13.22 -24.38 -56.54
C VAL A 579 14.02 -23.46 -55.58
N ALA A 580 15.21 -23.78 -55.04
CA ALA A 580 16.02 -24.99 -54.92
C ALA A 580 17.11 -24.79 -53.84
N ASP A 581 17.64 -25.91 -53.36
CA ASP A 581 18.87 -26.08 -52.59
C ASP A 581 20.10 -25.39 -53.21
N THR A 582 20.99 -24.89 -52.36
CA THR A 582 22.44 -25.05 -52.57
C THR A 582 23.17 -25.06 -51.22
N LYS A 583 23.70 -26.24 -50.89
CA LYS A 583 24.72 -26.49 -49.85
C LYS A 583 26.10 -26.18 -50.42
N ALA A 584 27.00 -25.72 -49.55
CA ALA A 584 28.45 -26.02 -49.44
C ALA A 584 29.12 -24.79 -48.79
N GLN A 585 30.05 -24.88 -47.84
CA GLN A 585 30.87 -25.97 -47.31
C GLN A 585 31.32 -25.56 -45.91
#